data_AF-A0A931T0H1-F1
#
_entry.id   AF-A0A931T0H1-F1
#
_cell.length_a   1.000
_cell.length_b   1.000
_cell.length_c   1.000
_cell.angle_alpha   90.00
_cell.angle_beta   90.00
_cell.angle_gamma   90.00
#
_symmetry.space_group_name_H-M   'P 1'
#
loop_
_entity.id
_entity.type
_entity.pdbx_description
1 polymer ?
#
loop_
_entity_poly.entity_id
_entity_poly.type
_entity_poly.pdbx_seq_one_letter_code
_entity_poly.pdbx_strand_id
1 'polypeptide(L)'
;IVADRPQVFDTGHWAERLNVHRRDIGTGMSDEEVEALSEAIDIPALREYRMAVGKATQASARSLPGAEWDRVPGEEVFRKTMDQGAFAEEAAWVAQLWSGKSKAWFFYWVAVGHNVMHLGHAGWVKEMILHRRGR
;
A
#
# COMPACT_ATOMS: atom_id res chain seq x y z
N ILE A 1 10.80 2.29 3.57
CA ILE A 1 11.10 1.00 4.25
C ILE A 1 12.14 0.16 3.49
N VAL A 2 11.81 -0.53 2.39
CA VAL A 2 12.72 -1.52 1.76
C VAL A 2 14.00 -0.91 1.16
N ALA A 3 13.87 0.12 0.32
CA ALA A 3 15.00 0.78 -0.33
C ALA A 3 15.31 2.19 0.20
N ASP A 4 14.61 2.62 1.26
CA ASP A 4 14.64 4.00 1.80
C ASP A 4 14.63 5.10 0.73
N ARG A 5 13.64 5.02 -0.17
CA ARG A 5 13.40 6.01 -1.22
C ARG A 5 12.13 6.81 -0.92
N PRO A 6 11.99 8.04 -1.47
CA PRO A 6 10.72 8.76 -1.48
C PRO A 6 9.58 7.88 -2.00
N GLN A 7 8.39 8.05 -1.43
CA GLN A 7 7.23 7.25 -1.84
C GLN A 7 6.78 7.66 -3.24
N VAL A 8 6.36 6.68 -4.04
CA VAL A 8 5.81 6.94 -5.38
C VAL A 8 4.61 7.88 -5.29
N PHE A 9 3.79 7.73 -4.24
CA PHE A 9 2.64 8.59 -3.95
C PHE A 9 2.99 10.08 -4.00
N ASP A 10 4.07 10.46 -3.31
CA ASP A 10 4.49 11.86 -3.18
C ASP A 10 5.17 12.36 -4.47
N THR A 11 6.06 11.57 -5.07
CA THR A 11 6.85 12.01 -6.23
C THR A 11 6.05 12.08 -7.53
N GLY A 12 4.91 11.40 -7.60
CA GLY A 12 4.04 11.42 -8.78
C GLY A 12 2.78 12.27 -8.63
N HIS A 13 2.66 13.05 -7.53
CA HIS A 13 1.47 13.85 -7.20
C HIS A 13 0.18 13.03 -7.24
N TRP A 14 0.23 11.79 -6.72
CA TRP A 14 -0.88 10.86 -6.90
C TRP A 14 -2.11 11.21 -6.08
N ALA A 15 -1.98 11.95 -4.98
CA ALA A 15 -3.15 12.43 -4.24
C ALA A 15 -4.13 13.19 -5.16
N GLU A 16 -3.62 14.15 -5.93
CA GLU A 16 -4.41 14.93 -6.91
C GLU A 16 -4.94 14.05 -8.04
N ARG A 17 -4.07 13.24 -8.64
CA ARG A 17 -4.44 12.39 -9.79
C ARG A 17 -5.48 11.33 -9.45
N LEU A 18 -5.41 10.79 -8.23
CA LEU A 18 -6.36 9.79 -7.74
C LEU A 18 -7.65 10.45 -7.22
N ASN A 19 -7.68 11.77 -7.07
CA ASN A 19 -8.74 12.49 -6.37
C ASN A 19 -8.95 11.99 -4.93
N VAL A 20 -7.85 11.91 -4.17
CA VAL A 20 -7.86 11.50 -2.76
C VAL A 20 -7.22 12.57 -1.87
N HIS A 21 -7.85 12.84 -0.72
CA HIS A 21 -7.31 13.76 0.28
C HIS A 21 -6.47 13.06 1.36
N ARG A 22 -6.66 11.75 1.51
CA ARG A 22 -5.92 10.94 2.47
C ARG A 22 -4.55 10.55 1.92
N ARG A 23 -3.56 10.55 2.81
CA ARG A 23 -2.18 10.11 2.50
C ARG A 23 -1.86 8.72 3.08
N ASP A 24 -2.58 8.33 4.13
CA ASP A 24 -2.35 7.06 4.82
C ASP A 24 -2.75 5.84 3.97
N ILE A 25 -2.43 4.65 4.47
CA ILE A 25 -2.68 3.37 3.81
C ILE A 25 -4.14 2.89 3.83
N GLY A 26 -5.09 3.67 4.33
CA GLY A 26 -6.52 3.32 4.38
C GLY A 26 -6.90 2.25 5.39
N THR A 27 -5.96 1.83 6.26
CA THR A 27 -6.27 0.86 7.32
C THR A 27 -7.07 1.55 8.43
N GLY A 28 -8.14 0.90 8.88
CA GLY A 28 -9.02 1.44 9.93
C GLY A 28 -10.16 2.31 9.41
N MET A 29 -10.31 2.44 8.08
CA MET A 29 -11.43 3.18 7.50
C MET A 29 -12.80 2.63 7.94
N SER A 30 -13.75 3.53 8.22
CA SER A 30 -15.16 3.17 8.38
C SER A 30 -15.81 2.82 7.04
N ASP A 31 -16.98 2.20 7.09
CA ASP A 31 -17.75 1.87 5.87
C ASP A 31 -18.08 3.15 5.07
N GLU A 32 -18.45 4.24 5.74
CA GLU A 32 -18.75 5.54 5.12
C GLU A 32 -17.51 6.16 4.46
N GLU A 33 -16.34 6.04 5.08
CA GLU A 33 -15.10 6.52 4.48
C GLU A 33 -14.72 5.69 3.25
N VAL A 34 -14.96 4.37 3.29
CA VAL A 34 -14.71 3.48 2.14
C VAL A 34 -15.66 3.81 1.00
N GLU A 35 -16.93 4.07 1.30
CA GLU A 35 -17.94 4.51 0.33
C GLU A 35 -17.52 5.83 -0.32
N ALA A 36 -17.22 6.86 0.47
CA ALA A 36 -16.79 8.16 -0.04
C ALA A 36 -15.52 8.07 -0.90
N LEU A 37 -14.53 7.27 -0.49
CA LEU A 37 -13.34 7.01 -1.31
C LEU A 37 -13.70 6.33 -2.63
N SER A 38 -14.57 5.33 -2.58
CA SER A 38 -14.98 4.54 -3.76
C SER A 38 -15.76 5.37 -4.77
N GLU A 39 -16.54 6.35 -4.32
CA GLU A 39 -17.27 7.29 -5.16
C GLU A 39 -16.36 8.34 -5.81
N ALA A 40 -15.35 8.82 -5.08
CA ALA A 40 -14.50 9.93 -5.51
C ALA A 40 -13.29 9.50 -6.36
N ILE A 41 -12.74 8.30 -6.15
CA ILE A 41 -11.44 7.92 -6.70
C ILE A 41 -11.44 7.78 -8.24
N ASP A 42 -10.43 8.35 -8.89
CA ASP A 42 -10.23 8.18 -10.33
C ASP A 42 -9.67 6.78 -10.65
N ILE A 43 -10.50 5.91 -11.22
CA ILE A 43 -10.15 4.52 -11.52
C ILE A 43 -9.04 4.39 -12.58
N PRO A 44 -9.07 5.10 -13.73
CA PRO A 44 -7.93 5.15 -14.64
C PRO A 44 -6.61 5.50 -13.94
N ALA A 45 -6.56 6.58 -13.16
CA ALA A 45 -5.38 7.01 -12.42
C ALA A 45 -4.94 5.98 -11.37
N LEU A 46 -5.89 5.30 -10.70
CA LEU A 46 -5.59 4.22 -9.76
C LEU A 46 -4.83 3.07 -10.45
N ARG A 47 -5.21 2.71 -11.68
CA ARG A 47 -4.51 1.68 -12.45
C ARG A 47 -3.09 2.13 -12.82
N GLU A 48 -2.93 3.39 -13.22
CA GLU A 48 -1.62 3.98 -13.49
C GLU A 48 -0.73 4.00 -12.24
N TYR A 49 -1.30 4.39 -11.09
CA TYR A 49 -0.59 4.42 -9.82
C TYR A 49 -0.11 3.03 -9.43
N ARG A 50 -0.99 2.02 -9.53
CA ARG A 50 -0.62 0.61 -9.30
C ARG A 50 0.55 0.17 -10.19
N MET A 51 0.55 0.55 -11.47
CA MET A 51 1.67 0.26 -12.37
C MET A 51 2.96 0.98 -11.96
N ALA A 52 2.87 2.26 -11.58
CA ALA A 52 4.02 3.05 -11.14
C ALA A 52 4.67 2.46 -9.89
N VAL A 53 3.85 2.08 -8.89
CA VAL A 53 4.33 1.39 -7.68
C VAL A 53 4.97 0.05 -8.03
N GLY A 54 4.39 -0.72 -8.96
CA GLY A 54 4.96 -1.98 -9.44
C GLY A 54 6.35 -1.80 -10.06
N LYS A 55 6.52 -0.81 -10.94
CA LYS A 55 7.82 -0.48 -11.57
C LYS A 55 8.85 -0.05 -10.53
N ALA A 56 8.47 0.83 -9.59
CA ALA A 56 9.36 1.28 -8.52
C ALA A 56 9.77 0.14 -7.58
N THR A 57 8.86 -0.78 -7.28
CA THR A 57 9.13 -1.99 -6.51
C THR A 57 10.14 -2.90 -7.22
N GLN A 58 9.95 -3.15 -8.52
CA GLN A 58 10.90 -3.93 -9.32
C GLN A 58 12.29 -3.27 -9.39
N ALA A 59 12.34 -1.96 -9.58
CA ALA A 59 13.60 -1.20 -9.60
C ALA A 59 14.31 -1.28 -8.24
N SER A 60 13.57 -1.20 -7.14
CA SER A 60 14.11 -1.34 -5.78
C SER A 60 14.70 -2.73 -5.57
N ALA A 61 13.98 -3.78 -5.95
CA ALA A 61 14.44 -5.16 -5.83
C ALA A 61 15.71 -5.44 -6.64
N ARG A 62 15.81 -4.90 -7.86
CA ARG A 62 17.01 -5.05 -8.70
C ARG A 62 18.22 -4.30 -8.16
N SER A 63 18.00 -3.22 -7.42
CA SER A 63 19.08 -2.36 -6.92
C SER A 63 19.63 -2.77 -5.55
N LEU A 64 18.93 -3.62 -4.80
CA LEU A 64 19.36 -4.02 -3.46
C LEU A 64 20.39 -5.17 -3.52
N PRO A 65 21.59 -5.00 -2.92
CA PRO A 65 22.53 -6.09 -2.73
C PRO A 65 21.91 -7.26 -1.95
N GLY A 66 22.36 -8.48 -2.23
CA GLY A 66 21.90 -9.70 -1.55
C GLY A 66 21.88 -9.57 -0.01
N ALA A 67 22.98 -9.07 0.55
CA ALA A 67 23.14 -8.90 2.00
C ALA A 67 22.20 -7.87 2.64
N GLU A 68 21.52 -7.03 1.85
CA GLU A 68 20.53 -6.09 2.38
C GLU A 68 19.20 -6.77 2.70
N TRP A 69 18.85 -7.88 2.04
CA TRP A 69 17.51 -8.46 2.16
C TRP A 69 17.19 -8.96 3.57
N ASP A 70 18.18 -9.49 4.28
CA ASP A 70 18.02 -9.98 5.65
C ASP A 70 18.06 -8.86 6.70
N ARG A 71 18.45 -7.64 6.32
CA ARG A 71 18.50 -6.50 7.25
C ARG A 71 17.10 -6.08 7.66
N VAL A 72 16.95 -5.81 8.96
CA VAL A 72 15.80 -5.11 9.51
C VAL A 72 15.99 -3.61 9.26
N PRO A 73 15.03 -2.90 8.65
CA PRO A 73 15.11 -1.45 8.52
C PRO A 73 15.23 -0.80 9.91
N GLY A 74 16.12 0.17 10.07
CA GLY A 74 16.31 0.87 11.34
C GLY A 74 15.04 1.64 11.76
N GLU A 75 14.88 1.87 13.06
CA GLU A 75 13.73 2.57 13.65
C GLU A 75 13.47 3.93 13.00
N GLU A 76 14.53 4.64 12.61
CA GLU A 76 14.45 5.93 11.92
C GLU A 76 13.64 5.86 10.62
N VAL A 77 13.77 4.77 9.86
CA VAL A 77 13.03 4.59 8.59
C VAL A 77 11.53 4.43 8.87
N PHE A 78 11.18 3.76 9.96
CA PHE A 78 9.78 3.61 10.39
C PHE A 78 9.23 4.93 10.93
N ARG A 79 9.97 5.61 11.81
CA ARG A 79 9.59 6.91 12.35
C ARG A 79 9.35 7.92 11.24
N LYS A 80 10.27 8.04 10.28
CA LYS A 80 10.09 8.85 9.07
C LYS A 80 8.82 8.48 8.29
N THR A 81 8.49 7.20 8.18
CA THR A 81 7.27 6.74 7.50
C THR A 81 6.00 7.17 8.26
N MET A 82 6.03 7.11 9.59
CA MET A 82 4.94 7.57 10.46
C MET A 82 4.81 9.10 10.42
N ASP A 83 5.91 9.85 10.55
CA ASP A 83 5.95 11.31 10.52
C ASP A 83 5.43 11.88 9.19
N GLN A 84 5.56 11.11 8.11
CA GLN A 84 4.99 11.45 6.80
C GLN A 84 3.46 11.24 6.73
N GLY A 85 2.81 10.66 7.74
CA GLY A 85 1.38 10.37 7.74
C GLY A 85 1.02 9.13 6.91
N ALA A 86 1.89 8.12 6.86
CA ALA A 86 1.58 6.87 6.16
C ALA A 86 0.55 6.00 6.91
N PHE A 87 0.35 6.25 8.20
CA PHE A 87 -0.62 5.54 9.04
C PHE A 87 -1.57 6.56 9.66
N ALA A 88 -2.87 6.28 9.58
CA ALA A 88 -3.85 6.93 10.43
C ALA A 88 -3.67 6.47 11.89
N GLU A 89 -4.25 7.19 12.85
CA GLU A 89 -4.14 6.87 14.28
C GLU A 89 -4.67 5.45 14.57
N GLU A 90 -5.78 5.09 13.92
CA GLU A 90 -6.43 3.78 13.99
C GLU A 90 -5.56 2.65 13.43
N ALA A 91 -4.57 2.99 12.60
CA ALA A 91 -3.63 2.05 11.98
C ALA A 91 -2.29 1.96 12.71
N ALA A 92 -2.10 2.62 13.85
CA ALA A 92 -0.82 2.65 14.57
C ALA A 92 -0.30 1.24 14.95
N TRP A 93 -1.21 0.29 15.16
CA TRP A 93 -0.87 -1.12 15.43
C TRP A 93 -0.14 -1.81 14.27
N VAL A 94 -0.33 -1.34 13.02
CA VAL A 94 0.36 -1.89 11.84
C VAL A 94 1.87 -1.65 11.94
N ALA A 95 2.29 -0.50 12.47
CA ALA A 95 3.70 -0.22 12.71
C ALA A 95 4.32 -1.22 13.71
N GLN A 96 3.56 -1.64 14.74
CA GLN A 96 3.99 -2.67 15.69
C GLN A 96 4.11 -4.05 15.02
N LEU A 97 3.14 -4.43 14.19
CA LEU A 97 3.18 -5.68 13.39
C LEU A 97 4.42 -5.75 12.48
N TRP A 98 4.79 -4.60 11.93
CA TRP A 98 5.89 -4.45 10.98
C TRP A 98 7.27 -4.32 11.65
N SER A 99 7.30 -4.05 12.96
CA SER A 99 8.53 -3.95 13.73
C SER A 99 9.33 -5.26 13.70
N GLY A 100 10.65 -5.14 13.57
CA GLY A 100 11.57 -6.30 13.52
C GLY A 100 11.52 -7.12 12.23
N LYS A 101 10.70 -6.77 11.24
CA LYS A 101 10.62 -7.49 9.96
C LYS A 101 11.77 -7.10 9.04
N SER A 102 12.37 -8.09 8.38
CA SER A 102 13.44 -7.85 7.40
C SER A 102 12.91 -7.23 6.12
N LYS A 103 13.80 -6.61 5.33
CA LYS A 103 13.47 -6.12 3.98
C LYS A 103 12.90 -7.24 3.09
N ALA A 104 13.41 -8.46 3.22
CA ALA A 104 12.88 -9.65 2.54
C ALA A 104 11.42 -9.93 2.93
N TRP A 105 11.09 -9.84 4.22
CA TRP A 105 9.71 -10.01 4.69
C TRP A 105 8.79 -8.93 4.11
N PHE A 106 9.21 -7.66 4.11
CA PHE A 106 8.41 -6.58 3.48
C PHE A 106 8.16 -6.82 2.00
N PHE A 107 9.20 -7.25 1.28
CA PHE A 107 9.06 -7.52 -0.13
C PHE A 107 8.15 -8.72 -0.40
N TYR A 108 8.39 -9.84 0.28
CA TYR A 108 7.57 -11.04 0.14
C TYR A 108 6.13 -10.79 0.57
N TRP A 109 5.90 -10.31 1.79
CA TRP A 109 4.56 -10.19 2.33
C TRP A 109 3.84 -8.96 1.81
N VAL A 110 4.37 -7.75 2.05
CA VAL A 110 3.64 -6.50 1.73
C VAL A 110 3.57 -6.28 0.23
N ALA A 111 4.68 -6.45 -0.50
CA ALA A 111 4.67 -6.18 -1.94
C ALA A 111 4.04 -7.31 -2.78
N VAL A 112 4.11 -8.58 -2.34
CA VAL A 112 3.61 -9.73 -3.12
C VAL A 112 2.43 -10.42 -2.45
N GLY A 113 2.63 -11.08 -1.30
CA GLY A 113 1.64 -11.96 -0.67
C GLY A 113 0.32 -11.27 -0.33
N HIS A 114 0.39 -10.10 0.29
CA HIS A 114 -0.76 -9.28 0.67
C HIS A 114 -1.59 -8.84 -0.55
N ASN A 115 -0.92 -8.48 -1.65
CA ASN A 115 -1.58 -8.16 -2.92
C ASN A 115 -2.34 -9.36 -3.49
N VAL A 116 -1.74 -10.56 -3.45
CA VAL A 116 -2.39 -11.79 -3.94
C VAL A 116 -3.62 -12.12 -3.09
N MET A 117 -3.53 -11.98 -1.77
CA MET A 117 -4.66 -12.15 -0.86
C MET A 117 -5.83 -11.21 -1.24
N HIS A 118 -5.56 -9.92 -1.45
CA HIS A 118 -6.60 -8.96 -1.86
C HIS A 118 -7.16 -9.21 -3.25
N LEU A 119 -6.38 -9.74 -4.19
CA LEU A 119 -6.92 -10.18 -5.49
C LEU A 119 -7.92 -11.33 -5.31
N GLY A 120 -7.66 -12.25 -4.39
CA GLY A 120 -8.63 -13.28 -3.99
C GLY A 120 -9.91 -12.68 -3.42
N HIS A 121 -9.80 -11.72 -2.49
CA HIS A 121 -10.95 -11.01 -1.93
C HIS A 121 -11.75 -10.23 -3.01
N ALA A 122 -11.05 -9.56 -3.93
CA ALA A 122 -11.71 -8.86 -5.03
C ALA A 122 -12.49 -9.80 -5.95
N GLY A 123 -12.01 -11.03 -6.13
CA GLY A 123 -12.75 -12.10 -6.81
C GLY A 123 -14.08 -12.39 -6.12
N TRP A 124 -14.07 -12.61 -4.80
CA TRP A 124 -15.29 -12.83 -4.02
C TRP A 124 -16.26 -11.65 -4.07
N VAL A 125 -15.76 -10.41 -3.92
CA VAL A 125 -16.58 -9.20 -4.00
C VAL A 125 -17.26 -9.08 -5.36
N LYS A 126 -16.52 -9.35 -6.45
CA LYS A 126 -17.06 -9.36 -7.80
C LYS A 126 -18.20 -10.38 -7.91
N GLU A 127 -18.01 -11.61 -7.46
CA GLU A 127 -19.06 -12.65 -7.51
C GLU A 127 -20.30 -12.23 -6.71
N MET A 128 -20.13 -11.64 -5.51
CA MET A 128 -21.25 -11.14 -4.71
C MET A 128 -22.04 -10.04 -5.43
N ILE A 129 -21.37 -9.09 -6.09
CA ILE A 129 -22.02 -8.03 -6.85
C ILE A 129 -22.77 -8.59 -8.06
N LEU A 130 -22.14 -9.49 -8.82
CA LEU A 130 -22.73 -10.08 -10.02
C LEU A 130 -23.92 -10.98 -9.70
N HIS A 131 -23.84 -11.81 -8.66
CA HIS A 131 -24.95 -12.68 -8.24
C HIS A 131 -26.10 -11.94 -7.55
N ARG A 132 -25.87 -10.75 -6.98
CA ARG A 132 -26.95 -9.88 -6.49
C ARG A 132 -27.75 -9.22 -7.63
N ARG A 133 -27.16 -9.03 -8.81
CA ARG A 133 -27.83 -8.44 -9.99
C ARG A 133 -28.67 -9.43 -10.80
N GLY A 134 -28.58 -10.73 -10.48
CA GLY A 134 -29.35 -11.80 -11.13
C GLY A 134 -30.58 -12.28 -10.35
N ARG A 135 -31.01 -11.55 -9.31
CA ARG A 135 -32.24 -11.78 -8.54
C ARG A 135 -33.14 -10.55 -8.61
#